data_AF-A0A2D5GR53-F1
#
_entry.id   AF-A0A2D5GR53-F1
#
_cell.length_a   1.000
_cell.length_b   1.000
_cell.length_c   1.000
_cell.angle_alpha   90.00
_cell.angle_beta   90.00
_cell.angle_gamma   90.00
#
_symmetry.space_group_name_H-M   'P 1'
#
loop_
_entity.id
_entity.type
_entity.pdbx_description
1 polymer ?
#
loop_
_entity_poly.entity_id
_entity_poly.type
_entity_poly.pdbx_seq_one_letter_code
_entity_poly.pdbx_strand_id
1 'polypeptide(L)'
;MAIVRVDRYVMGTHNSISDLSGQKYKRKDMRLQWNNLLVGIDEWSPKQPQLTIRARRDSPSIKNQTRTQDQTETLLDPTFNPAGEV
;
A
#
# COMPACT_ATOMS: atom_id res chain seq x y z
N MET A 1 -51.56 22.02 21.73
CA MET A 1 -50.98 20.66 21.63
C MET A 1 -49.96 20.69 20.51
N ALA A 2 -48.66 20.80 20.85
CA ALA A 2 -47.60 20.95 19.85
C ALA A 2 -47.09 19.57 19.42
N ILE A 3 -47.10 19.29 18.13
CA ILE A 3 -46.48 18.10 17.54
C ILE A 3 -44.96 18.30 17.64
N VAL A 4 -44.33 17.59 18.58
CA VAL A 4 -42.87 17.46 18.64
C VAL A 4 -42.46 16.56 17.48
N ARG A 5 -41.90 17.13 16.41
CA ARG A 5 -41.26 16.33 15.36
C ARG A 5 -40.02 15.66 15.94
N VAL A 6 -40.13 14.35 16.16
CA VAL A 6 -39.00 13.53 16.58
C VAL A 6 -38.31 13.00 15.33
N ASP A 7 -37.64 13.86 14.56
CA ASP A 7 -36.76 13.39 13.48
C ASP A 7 -35.51 12.77 14.13
N ARG A 8 -35.63 11.52 14.57
CA ARG A 8 -34.62 10.82 15.38
C ARG A 8 -33.71 9.95 14.52
N TYR A 9 -33.08 10.50 13.50
CA TYR A 9 -31.87 9.88 12.97
C TYR A 9 -30.72 10.13 13.94
N VAL A 10 -30.67 9.31 15.00
CA VAL A 10 -29.49 9.27 15.88
C VAL A 10 -28.34 8.70 15.07
N MET A 11 -27.20 9.38 15.06
CA MET A 11 -26.00 8.90 14.37
C MET A 11 -25.68 7.47 14.83
N GLY A 12 -25.52 6.54 13.88
CA GLY A 12 -25.23 5.14 14.16
C GLY A 12 -26.44 4.19 14.29
N THR A 13 -27.68 4.68 14.37
CA THR A 13 -28.87 3.81 14.46
C THR A 13 -29.48 3.41 13.11
N HIS A 14 -29.09 4.10 12.03
CA HIS A 14 -29.48 3.73 10.68
C HIS A 14 -28.83 2.40 10.26
N ASN A 15 -29.52 1.70 9.37
CA ASN A 15 -29.02 0.45 8.81
C ASN A 15 -28.14 0.77 7.60
N SER A 16 -27.07 0.01 7.45
CA SER A 16 -26.17 0.05 6.30
C SER A 16 -25.89 -1.39 5.87
N ILE A 17 -25.53 -1.55 4.59
CA ILE A 17 -25.31 -2.86 3.98
C ILE A 17 -23.79 -3.09 3.92
N SER A 18 -23.33 -4.30 4.26
CA SER A 18 -21.92 -4.65 4.11
C SER A 18 -21.55 -4.79 2.63
N ASP A 19 -20.36 -4.31 2.28
CA ASP A 19 -19.88 -4.40 0.90
C ASP A 19 -19.42 -5.83 0.52
N LEU A 20 -19.17 -6.70 1.52
CA LEU A 20 -18.63 -8.04 1.31
C LEU A 20 -19.72 -9.12 1.21
N SER A 21 -20.61 -9.19 2.20
CA SER A 21 -21.67 -10.21 2.28
C SER A 21 -23.05 -9.72 1.83
N GLY A 22 -23.24 -8.40 1.70
CA GLY A 22 -24.56 -7.80 1.46
C GLY A 22 -25.50 -7.87 2.68
N GLN A 23 -25.01 -8.26 3.86
CA GLN A 23 -25.83 -8.30 5.07
C GLN A 23 -26.07 -6.91 5.65
N LYS A 24 -27.22 -6.75 6.33
CA LYS A 24 -27.64 -5.49 6.94
C LYS A 24 -27.14 -5.39 8.38
N TYR A 25 -26.32 -4.37 8.65
CA TYR A 25 -25.82 -4.05 9.98
C TYR A 25 -26.30 -2.68 10.43
N LYS A 26 -26.21 -2.40 11.74
CA LYS A 26 -26.33 -1.03 12.24
C LYS A 26 -25.04 -0.28 11.95
N ARG A 27 -25.13 0.99 11.56
CA ARG A 27 -23.94 1.77 11.19
C ARG A 27 -22.90 1.85 12.32
N LYS A 28 -23.34 1.80 13.59
CA LYS A 28 -22.48 1.72 14.78
C LYS A 28 -21.63 0.44 14.87
N ASP A 29 -22.10 -0.66 14.27
CA ASP A 29 -21.48 -1.98 14.33
C ASP A 29 -20.68 -2.28 13.04
N MET A 30 -20.55 -1.30 12.14
CA MET A 30 -19.76 -1.42 10.92
C MET A 30 -18.39 -0.76 11.06
N ARG A 31 -17.38 -1.35 10.42
CA ARG A 31 -16.00 -0.90 10.41
C ARG A 31 -15.46 -0.81 8.99
N LEU A 32 -14.60 0.19 8.75
CA LEU A 32 -13.81 0.28 7.54
C LEU A 32 -12.64 -0.68 7.63
N GLN A 33 -12.54 -1.57 6.65
CA GLN A 33 -11.38 -2.43 6.45
C GLN A 33 -10.24 -1.66 5.75
N TRP A 34 -9.05 -2.25 5.76
CA TRP A 34 -7.84 -1.67 5.17
C TRP A 34 -7.90 -1.58 3.63
N ASN A 35 -8.84 -2.28 2.99
CA ASN A 35 -9.14 -2.26 1.56
C ASN A 35 -10.27 -1.28 1.19
N ASN A 36 -10.63 -0.37 2.10
CA ASN A 36 -11.72 0.61 1.97
C ASN A 36 -13.13 0.02 1.87
N LEU A 37 -13.35 -1.25 2.19
CA LEU A 37 -14.70 -1.81 2.29
C LEU A 37 -15.31 -1.51 3.66
N LEU A 38 -16.61 -1.16 3.68
CA LEU A 38 -17.40 -1.01 4.89
C LEU A 38 -18.08 -2.34 5.22
N VAL A 39 -17.71 -2.92 6.35
CA VAL A 39 -18.06 -4.30 6.65
C VAL A 39 -18.55 -4.44 8.09
N GLY A 40 -19.38 -5.46 8.37
CA GLY A 40 -19.81 -5.79 9.73
C GLY A 40 -18.64 -6.12 10.64
N ILE A 41 -18.83 -5.98 11.96
CA ILE A 41 -17.77 -6.23 12.95
C ILE A 41 -17.33 -7.70 13.03
N ASP A 42 -18.21 -8.62 12.64
CA ASP A 42 -17.99 -10.07 12.53
C ASP A 42 -17.17 -10.44 11.29
N GLU A 43 -17.35 -9.71 10.19
CA GLU A 43 -16.61 -9.86 8.94
C GLU A 43 -15.30 -9.06 8.92
N TRP A 44 -15.10 -8.16 9.89
CA TRP A 44 -13.94 -7.29 9.94
C TRP A 44 -12.66 -8.07 10.24
N SER A 45 -11.66 -7.94 9.36
CA SER A 45 -10.33 -8.50 9.57
C SER A 45 -9.30 -7.38 9.78
N PRO A 46 -8.46 -7.45 10.84
CA PRO A 46 -7.34 -6.54 10.98
C PRO A 46 -6.37 -6.74 9.81
N LYS A 47 -5.64 -5.68 9.44
CA LYS A 47 -4.56 -5.79 8.47
C LYS A 47 -3.58 -6.86 8.97
N GLN A 48 -3.41 -7.93 8.20
CA GLN A 48 -2.45 -8.97 8.58
C GLN A 48 -1.05 -8.34 8.68
N PRO A 49 -0.29 -8.63 9.75
CA PRO A 49 1.09 -8.20 9.82
C PRO A 49 1.82 -8.84 8.64
N GLN A 50 2.56 -8.04 7.88
CA GLN A 50 3.48 -8.61 6.92
C GLN A 50 4.45 -9.51 7.68
N LEU A 51 4.63 -10.75 7.22
CA LEU A 51 5.66 -11.65 7.73
C LEU A 51 6.97 -10.86 7.69
N THR A 52 7.45 -10.44 8.85
CA THR A 52 8.49 -9.41 8.93
C THR A 52 9.72 -9.93 8.21
N ILE A 53 9.98 -9.41 7.01
CA ILE A 53 11.32 -9.48 6.43
C ILE A 53 12.13 -8.53 7.30
N ARG A 54 12.78 -9.07 8.33
CA ARG A 54 13.73 -8.29 9.11
C ARG A 54 14.75 -7.81 8.10
N ALA A 55 14.78 -6.50 7.83
CA ALA A 55 15.78 -5.92 6.95
C ALA A 55 17.15 -6.28 7.54
N ARG A 56 17.79 -7.30 6.96
CA ARG A 56 19.18 -7.58 7.26
C ARG A 56 19.97 -6.48 6.57
N ARG A 57 20.80 -5.80 7.35
CA ARG A 57 21.77 -4.90 6.75
C ARG A 57 22.70 -5.79 5.93
N ASP A 58 22.79 -5.54 4.63
CA ASP A 58 23.76 -6.23 3.80
C ASP A 58 25.15 -6.00 4.42
N SER A 59 25.93 -7.07 4.57
CA SER A 59 27.33 -7.00 4.95
C SER A 59 28.16 -7.12 3.69
N PRO A 60 28.40 -6.02 2.95
CA PRO A 60 29.35 -6.04 1.86
C PRO A 60 30.72 -6.43 2.44
N SER A 61 31.41 -7.39 1.81
CA SER A 61 32.74 -7.83 2.24
C SER A 61 33.79 -6.73 2.12
N ILE A 62 33.54 -5.73 1.28
CA ILE A 62 34.46 -4.65 0.95
C ILE A 62 34.07 -3.40 1.74
N LYS A 63 34.89 -3.02 2.72
CA LYS A 63 34.68 -1.83 3.58
C LYS A 63 35.09 -0.52 2.92
N ASN A 64 36.08 -0.57 2.03
CA ASN A 64 36.67 0.58 1.36
C ASN A 64 36.50 0.40 -0.15
N GLN A 65 35.27 0.46 -0.63
CA GLN A 65 35.02 0.60 -2.07
C GLN A 65 35.44 2.00 -2.48
N THR A 66 36.73 2.26 -2.58
CA THR A 66 37.22 3.42 -3.32
C THR A 66 36.91 3.15 -4.78
N ARG A 67 35.80 3.69 -5.27
CA ARG A 67 35.68 3.94 -6.70
C ARG A 67 36.81 4.90 -7.02
N THR A 68 37.88 4.41 -7.64
CA THR A 68 38.84 5.28 -8.33
C THR A 68 38.05 5.91 -9.47
N GLN A 69 37.42 7.06 -9.20
CA GLN A 69 36.56 7.76 -10.15
C GLN A 69 37.36 8.40 -11.30
N ASP A 70 38.69 8.33 -11.22
CA ASP A 70 39.62 8.97 -12.16
C ASP A 70 40.13 8.04 -13.26
N GLN A 71 39.63 6.81 -13.36
CA GLN A 71 39.76 6.04 -14.59
C GLN A 71 38.60 6.47 -15.51
N THR A 72 38.70 7.68 -16.07
CA THR A 72 38.09 7.90 -17.39
C THR A 72 38.90 7.03 -18.33
N GLU A 73 38.56 5.75 -18.40
CA GLU A 73 38.74 5.02 -19.64
C GLU A 73 37.90 5.81 -20.63
N THR A 74 38.54 6.73 -21.34
CA THR A 74 37.98 7.32 -22.54
C THR A 74 37.66 6.12 -23.38
N LEU A 75 36.39 5.73 -23.37
CA LEU A 75 35.84 4.75 -24.28
C LEU A 75 36.19 5.36 -25.64
N LEU A 76 37.27 4.85 -26.23
CA LEU A 76 37.54 5.08 -27.63
C LEU A 76 36.38 4.36 -28.28
N ASP A 77 35.31 5.11 -28.54
CA ASP A 77 34.19 4.65 -29.32
C ASP A 77 34.83 3.96 -30.52
N PRO A 78 34.58 2.66 -30.76
CA PRO A 78 35.07 2.04 -31.96
C PRO A 78 34.43 2.85 -33.09
N THR A 79 35.21 3.72 -33.72
CA THR A 79 34.78 4.47 -34.89
C THR A 79 34.20 3.41 -35.81
N PHE A 80 32.88 3.46 -35.98
CA PHE A 80 32.18 2.57 -36.89
C PHE A 80 32.90 2.69 -38.22
N ASN A 81 33.56 1.62 -38.66
CA ASN A 81 34.21 1.56 -39.96
C ASN A 81 33.15 1.09 -40.96
N PRO A 82 32.45 1.99 -41.67
CA PRO A 82 31.39 1.60 -42.59
C PRO A 82 31.93 0.89 -43.85
N ALA A 83 33.25 0.90 -44.08
CA ALA A 83 33.85 0.50 -45.35
C ALA A 83 34.56 -0.87 -45.30
N GLY A 84 34.84 -1.43 -44.12
CA GLY A 84 35.33 -2.81 -44.00
C GLY A 84 36.60 -3.14 -44.78
N GLU A 85 37.50 -2.18 -45.01
CA GLU A 85 38.84 -2.46 -45.53
C GLU A 85 39.83 -2.69 -44.38
N VAL A 86 40.57 -3.79 -44.48
CA VAL A 86 41.57 -4.32 -43.53
C VAL A 86 42.90 -3.62 -43.73
#